data_AF-A0A524CKY1-F1
#
_entry.id   AF-A0A524CKY1-F1
#
_cell.length_a   1.000
_cell.length_b   1.000
_cell.length_c   1.000
_cell.angle_alpha   90.00
_cell.angle_beta   90.00
_cell.angle_gamma   90.00
#
_symmetry.space_group_name_H-M   'P 1'
#
loop_
_entity.id
_entity.type
_entity.pdbx_description
1 polymer ?
#
loop_
_entity_poly.entity_id
_entity_poly.type
_entity_poly.pdbx_seq_one_letter_code
_entity_poly.pdbx_strand_id
1 'polypeptide(L)'
;KLNAKRIVIDSISGLEFQYEGDSSLRAAIFRLSALLREIKCTSLMTSEMVGSENYTRFGIEEFITQGLIQLFLREEAGELRRSILVRKMRGTSHSLKRYPFEIGDKGLIVLPSGEI
;
A
#
# COMPACT_ATOMS: atom_id res chain seq x y z
N LYS A 1 0.83 -4.16 -28.73
CA LYS A 1 1.23 -4.46 -27.33
C LYS A 1 2.04 -3.29 -26.78
N LEU A 2 1.82 -2.85 -25.54
CA LEU A 2 2.42 -1.63 -24.95
C LEU A 2 3.82 -1.83 -24.32
N ASN A 3 4.34 -3.06 -24.22
CA ASN A 3 5.62 -3.40 -23.56
C ASN A 3 5.81 -2.71 -22.18
N ALA A 4 4.73 -2.64 -21.39
CA ALA A 4 4.75 -2.03 -20.08
C ALA A 4 5.76 -2.73 -19.16
N LYS A 5 6.40 -1.96 -18.28
CA LYS A 5 7.29 -2.45 -17.21
C LYS A 5 6.70 -2.26 -15.83
N ARG A 6 5.73 -1.35 -15.71
CA ARG A 6 5.10 -0.94 -14.46
C ARG A 6 3.59 -0.89 -14.62
N ILE A 7 2.87 -1.34 -13.60
CA ILE A 7 1.41 -1.30 -13.54
C ILE A 7 1.02 -0.68 -12.20
N VAL A 8 0.06 0.23 -12.22
CA VAL A 8 -0.55 0.79 -11.02
C VAL A 8 -2.04 0.47 -11.07
N ILE A 9 -2.57 -0.12 -10.00
CA ILE A 9 -4.00 -0.34 -9.80
C ILE A 9 -4.44 0.56 -8.65
N ASP A 10 -5.23 1.57 -8.99
CA ASP A 10 -5.74 2.56 -8.05
C ASP A 10 -7.28 2.61 -8.14
N SER A 11 -8.05 2.05 -7.20
CA SER A 11 -7.65 1.28 -6.00
C SER A 11 -8.25 -0.12 -6.01
N ILE A 12 -7.67 -1.03 -5.22
CA ILE A 12 -8.26 -2.36 -4.99
C ILE A 12 -9.38 -2.33 -3.93
N SER A 13 -9.60 -1.19 -3.26
CA SER A 13 -10.63 -1.05 -2.22
C SER A 13 -12.04 -1.20 -2.80
N GLY A 14 -12.25 -0.75 -4.04
CA GLY A 14 -13.55 -0.88 -4.72
C GLY A 14 -13.96 -2.32 -5.06
N LEU A 15 -13.05 -3.31 -4.94
CA LEU A 15 -13.38 -4.72 -5.15
C LEU A 15 -14.38 -5.24 -4.11
N GLU A 16 -14.41 -4.65 -2.92
CA GLU A 16 -15.34 -5.03 -1.84
C GLU A 16 -16.80 -4.94 -2.29
N PHE A 17 -17.15 -3.97 -3.14
CA PHE A 17 -18.52 -3.81 -3.65
C PHE A 17 -18.94 -4.87 -4.69
N GLN A 18 -17.99 -5.63 -5.23
CA GLN A 18 -18.25 -6.64 -6.26
C GLN A 18 -18.29 -8.07 -5.74
N TYR A 19 -17.86 -8.29 -4.49
CA TYR A 19 -17.68 -9.62 -3.93
C TYR A 19 -18.46 -9.75 -2.62
N GLU A 20 -19.36 -10.72 -2.56
CA GLU A 20 -20.08 -11.05 -1.33
C GLU A 20 -19.17 -11.87 -0.40
N GLY A 21 -18.80 -11.28 0.74
CA GLY A 21 -18.06 -11.92 1.83
C GLY A 21 -16.54 -12.00 1.64
N ASP A 22 -15.83 -12.01 2.77
CA ASP A 22 -14.36 -11.92 2.83
C ASP A 22 -13.62 -12.98 2.01
N SER A 23 -14.13 -14.21 1.99
CA SER A 23 -13.47 -15.33 1.28
C SER A 23 -13.42 -15.11 -0.24
N SER A 24 -14.48 -14.59 -0.84
CA SER A 24 -14.56 -14.37 -2.29
C SER A 24 -13.66 -13.20 -2.71
N LEU A 25 -13.65 -12.12 -1.92
CA LEU A 25 -12.75 -10.98 -2.07
C LEU A 25 -11.27 -11.39 -1.94
N ARG A 26 -10.95 -12.22 -0.94
CA ARG A 26 -9.60 -12.78 -0.76
C ARG A 26 -9.13 -13.55 -1.99
N ALA A 27 -9.99 -14.41 -2.53
CA ALA A 27 -9.67 -15.17 -3.73
C ALA A 27 -9.47 -14.25 -4.95
N ALA A 28 -10.25 -13.18 -5.06
CA ALA A 28 -10.10 -12.20 -6.13
C ALA A 28 -8.75 -11.46 -6.07
N ILE A 29 -8.38 -10.93 -4.90
CA ILE A 29 -7.10 -10.23 -4.69
C ILE A 29 -5.92 -11.20 -4.92
N PHE A 30 -6.04 -12.46 -4.49
CA PHE A 30 -5.01 -13.47 -4.74
C PHE A 30 -4.83 -13.76 -6.24
N ARG A 31 -5.94 -13.94 -6.98
CA ARG A 31 -5.91 -14.13 -8.44
C ARG A 31 -5.30 -12.93 -9.16
N LEU A 32 -5.69 -11.71 -8.78
CA LEU A 32 -5.12 -10.48 -9.33
C LEU A 32 -3.59 -10.44 -9.11
N SER A 33 -3.15 -10.72 -7.89
CA SER A 33 -1.74 -10.77 -7.53
C SER A 33 -0.97 -11.83 -8.34
N ALA A 34 -1.58 -13.00 -8.61
CA ALA A 34 -0.98 -14.04 -9.44
C ALA A 34 -0.85 -13.60 -10.91
N LEU A 35 -1.90 -13.00 -11.48
CA LEU A 35 -1.88 -12.47 -12.85
C LEU A 35 -0.80 -11.41 -13.03
N LEU A 36 -0.68 -10.47 -12.09
CA LEU A 36 0.34 -9.42 -12.14
C LEU A 36 1.77 -10.00 -12.12
N ARG A 37 2.00 -11.09 -11.38
CA ARG A 37 3.29 -11.81 -11.40
C ARG A 37 3.56 -12.46 -12.75
N GLU A 38 2.55 -13.07 -13.37
CA GLU A 38 2.68 -13.73 -14.68
C GLU A 38 2.96 -12.72 -15.80
N ILE A 39 2.40 -11.52 -15.71
CA ILE A 39 2.64 -10.41 -16.65
C ILE A 39 4.10 -9.90 -16.57
N LYS A 40 4.86 -10.26 -15.52
CA LYS A 40 6.26 -9.87 -15.30
C LYS A 40 6.47 -8.35 -15.29
N CYS A 41 5.52 -7.62 -14.73
CA CYS A 41 5.63 -6.18 -14.47
C CYS A 41 5.82 -5.92 -12.97
N THR A 42 6.50 -4.82 -12.63
CA THR A 42 6.49 -4.30 -11.27
C THR A 42 5.14 -3.63 -11.03
N SER A 43 4.36 -4.14 -10.09
CA SER A 43 2.99 -3.68 -9.88
C SER A 43 2.81 -3.05 -8.51
N LEU A 44 2.08 -1.93 -8.48
CA LEU A 44 1.64 -1.25 -7.26
C LEU A 44 0.11 -1.30 -7.20
N MET A 45 -0.43 -1.62 -6.03
CA MET A 45 -1.86 -1.58 -5.75
C MET A 45 -2.09 -0.62 -4.58
N THR A 46 -3.06 0.29 -4.70
CA THR A 46 -3.47 1.17 -3.59
C THR A 46 -4.68 0.58 -2.89
N SER A 47 -4.74 0.74 -1.56
CA SER A 47 -5.90 0.40 -0.75
C SER A 47 -6.08 1.44 0.34
N GLU A 48 -7.31 1.83 0.59
CA GLU A 48 -7.72 2.72 1.68
C GLU A 48 -7.66 1.99 3.02
N MET A 49 -7.14 2.65 4.05
CA MET A 49 -7.20 2.11 5.41
C MET A 49 -8.40 2.72 6.15
N VAL A 50 -9.22 1.87 6.78
CA VAL A 50 -10.33 2.31 7.64
C VAL A 50 -9.93 2.06 9.09
N GLY A 51 -9.78 3.12 9.87
CA GLY A 51 -9.40 3.05 11.29
C GLY A 51 -7.91 2.83 11.55
N SER A 52 -7.55 2.81 12.83
CA SER A 52 -6.16 2.72 13.31
C SER A 52 -5.73 1.32 13.75
N GLU A 53 -6.67 0.39 13.90
CA GLU A 53 -6.41 -0.93 14.50
C GLU A 53 -5.88 -1.95 13.48
N ASN A 54 -6.27 -1.83 12.22
CA ASN A 54 -5.85 -2.74 11.16
C ASN A 54 -4.72 -2.16 10.32
N TYR A 55 -3.73 -2.98 9.97
CA TYR A 55 -2.60 -2.57 9.12
C TYR A 55 -2.99 -2.43 7.65
N THR A 56 -4.05 -3.11 7.22
CA THR A 56 -4.58 -3.12 5.86
C THR A 56 -6.12 -3.15 5.91
N ARG A 57 -6.80 -2.85 4.81
CA ARG A 57 -8.27 -2.76 4.77
C ARG A 57 -8.93 -4.09 5.05
N PHE A 58 -8.44 -5.14 4.40
CA PHE A 58 -9.06 -6.46 4.41
C PHE A 58 -8.30 -7.48 5.28
N GLY A 59 -7.22 -7.07 5.95
CA GLY A 59 -6.34 -7.94 6.73
C GLY A 59 -5.63 -9.02 5.91
N ILE A 60 -5.71 -8.98 4.57
CA ILE A 60 -5.18 -10.01 3.67
C ILE A 60 -4.14 -9.52 2.70
N GLU A 61 -4.11 -8.21 2.47
CA GLU A 61 -3.13 -7.56 1.63
C GLU A 61 -1.73 -7.79 2.19
N GLU A 62 -1.58 -7.86 3.52
CA GLU A 62 -0.30 -8.14 4.18
C GLU A 62 0.25 -9.54 3.83
N PHE A 63 -0.62 -10.54 3.57
CA PHE A 63 -0.20 -11.90 3.26
C PHE A 63 0.07 -12.08 1.76
N ILE A 64 -0.78 -11.49 0.92
CA ILE A 64 -0.77 -11.67 -0.54
C ILE A 64 0.33 -10.85 -1.22
N THR A 65 0.64 -9.66 -0.71
CA THR A 65 1.64 -8.77 -1.31
C THR A 65 3.06 -9.21 -0.98
N GLN A 66 4.03 -8.85 -1.83
CA GLN A 66 5.45 -9.02 -1.53
C GLN A 66 6.00 -7.85 -0.71
N GLY A 67 5.44 -6.65 -0.90
CA GLY A 67 5.77 -5.45 -0.14
C GLY A 67 4.52 -4.73 0.33
N LEU A 68 4.61 -4.08 1.49
CA LEU A 68 3.55 -3.29 2.09
C LEU A 68 4.11 -1.95 2.55
N ILE A 69 3.57 -0.87 1.96
CA ILE A 69 3.90 0.51 2.29
C ILE A 69 2.63 1.14 2.87
N GLN A 70 2.76 1.76 4.04
CA GLN A 70 1.65 2.41 4.72
C GLN A 70 1.88 3.92 4.74
N LEU A 71 0.82 4.67 4.43
CA LEU A 71 0.77 6.11 4.53
C LEU A 71 -0.20 6.47 5.66
N PHE A 72 0.25 7.33 6.57
CA PHE A 72 -0.52 7.75 7.73
C PHE A 72 -0.75 9.24 7.71
N LEU A 73 -1.91 9.65 8.17
CA LEU A 73 -2.26 11.02 8.53
C LEU A 73 -2.69 11.00 9.99
N ARG A 74 -1.94 11.67 10.86
CA ARG A 74 -2.20 11.72 12.31
C ARG A 74 -2.26 13.16 12.77
N GLU A 75 -3.12 13.44 13.73
CA GLU A 75 -3.13 14.72 14.42
C GLU A 75 -2.14 14.68 15.58
N GLU A 76 -1.18 15.60 15.58
CA GLU A 76 -0.17 15.77 16.63
C GLU A 76 -0.12 17.25 17.00
N ALA A 77 -0.37 17.56 18.28
CA ALA A 77 -0.36 18.93 18.81
C ALA A 77 -1.26 19.93 18.03
N GLY A 78 -2.41 19.46 17.53
CA GLY A 78 -3.36 20.26 16.76
C GLY A 78 -3.01 20.42 15.28
N GLU A 79 -1.97 19.73 14.79
CA GLU A 79 -1.57 19.75 13.39
C GLU A 79 -1.63 18.35 12.77
N LEU A 80 -2.08 18.26 11.52
CA LEU A 80 -2.05 17.02 10.77
C LEU A 80 -0.66 16.75 10.19
N ARG A 81 -0.09 15.61 10.56
CA ARG A 81 1.23 15.16 10.10
C ARG A 81 1.12 13.89 9.27
N ARG A 82 1.83 13.91 8.15
CA ARG A 82 1.92 12.79 7.20
C ARG A 82 3.17 11.98 7.45
N SER A 83 3.04 10.65 7.47
CA SER A 83 4.19 9.75 7.61
C SER A 83 4.06 8.48 6.79
N ILE A 84 5.20 7.92 6.38
CA ILE A 84 5.33 6.71 5.58
C ILE A 84 6.11 5.64 6.36
N LEU A 85 5.69 4.39 6.22
CA LEU A 85 6.37 3.22 6.75
C LEU A 85 6.42 2.13 5.69
N VAL A 86 7.61 1.55 5.49
CA VAL A 86 7.72 0.28 4.79
C VAL A 86 7.54 -0.82 5.83
N ARG A 87 6.36 -1.43 5.88
CA ARG A 87 6.03 -2.45 6.88
C ARG A 87 6.68 -3.78 6.56
N LYS A 88 6.81 -4.08 5.27
CA LYS A 88 7.33 -5.35 4.75
C LYS A 88 7.89 -5.15 3.34
N MET A 89 9.04 -5.76 3.06
CA MET A 89 9.53 -6.03 1.71
C MET A 89 10.20 -7.41 1.67
N ARG A 90 9.55 -8.42 1.08
CA ARG A 90 10.13 -9.77 1.00
C ARG A 90 11.40 -9.77 0.15
N GLY A 91 12.44 -10.44 0.66
CA GLY A 91 13.70 -10.64 -0.06
C GLY A 91 14.64 -9.44 -0.07
N THR A 92 14.34 -8.36 0.66
CA THR A 92 15.22 -7.18 0.76
C THR A 92 15.16 -6.56 2.15
N SER A 93 16.28 -5.97 2.59
CA SER A 93 16.30 -5.14 3.79
C SER A 93 15.67 -3.79 3.50
N HIS A 94 14.97 -3.23 4.48
CA HIS A 94 14.39 -1.89 4.42
C HIS A 94 14.41 -1.25 5.81
N SER A 95 14.20 0.07 5.86
CA SER A 95 14.04 0.75 7.14
C SER A 95 12.75 0.32 7.82
N LEU A 96 12.83 0.06 9.13
CA LEU A 96 11.69 -0.23 10.00
C LEU A 96 11.17 1.05 10.69
N LYS A 97 11.75 2.21 10.38
CA LYS A 97 11.41 3.51 10.94
C LYS A 97 10.26 4.14 10.17
N ARG A 98 9.49 4.97 10.87
CA ARG A 98 8.48 5.85 10.27
C ARG A 98 9.16 7.16 9.90
N TYR A 99 8.89 7.64 8.69
CA TYR A 99 9.43 8.89 8.19
C TYR A 99 8.32 9.87 7.85
N PRO A 100 8.44 11.16 8.20
CA PRO A 100 7.55 12.18 7.72
C PRO A 100 7.73 12.35 6.22
N PHE A 101 6.65 12.73 5.55
CA PHE A 101 6.72 13.12 4.15
C PHE A 101 5.84 14.33 3.90
N GLU A 102 6.21 15.09 2.89
CA GLU A 102 5.42 16.22 2.39
C GLU A 102 5.01 15.96 0.95
N ILE A 103 3.90 16.57 0.53
CA ILE A 103 3.47 16.58 -0.86
C ILE A 103 3.44 18.04 -1.28
N GLY A 104 4.31 18.42 -2.20
CA GLY A 104 4.35 19.76 -2.79
C GLY A 104 4.42 19.68 -4.31
N ASP A 105 4.91 20.74 -4.95
CA ASP A 105 4.96 20.84 -6.42
C ASP A 105 5.84 19.77 -7.09
N LYS A 106 6.75 19.16 -6.33
CA LYS A 106 7.61 18.06 -6.79
C LYS A 106 7.05 16.67 -6.46
N GLY A 107 5.81 16.60 -5.98
CA GLY A 107 5.18 15.37 -5.52
C GLY A 107 5.58 15.00 -4.09
N LEU A 108 5.57 13.69 -3.79
CA LEU A 108 5.86 13.15 -2.46
C LEU A 108 7.37 13.16 -2.19
N ILE A 109 7.78 13.82 -1.11
CA ILE A 109 9.16 13.87 -0.63
C ILE A 109 9.21 13.30 0.78
N VAL A 110 9.98 12.22 0.97
CA VAL A 110 10.26 11.63 2.29
C VAL A 110 11.39 12.40 2.95
N LEU A 111 11.20 12.84 4.19
CA LEU A 111 12.14 13.64 4.96
C LEU A 111 13.00 12.71 5.87
N PRO A 112 14.28 12.45 5.54
CA PRO A 112 15.07 11.42 6.23
C PRO A 112 15.46 11.79 7.67
N SER A 113 15.50 13.09 8.00
CA SER A 113 15.96 13.63 9.28
C SER A 113 14.86 13.70 10.35
N GLY A 114 13.61 13.44 10.01
CA GLY A 114 12.46 13.65 10.89
C GLY A 114 11.92 12.38 11.53
N GLU A 115 12.77 11.43 11.95
CA GLU A 115 12.30 10.17 12.56
C GLU A 115 11.22 10.43 13.63
N ILE A 116 10.03 9.82 13.47
CA ILE A 116 8.87 9.93 14.38
C ILE A 116 8.71 8.62 15.15
#